data_AF-A0A9D0W2I8-F1
#
_entry.id   AF-A0A9D0W2I8-F1
#
_cell.length_a   1.000
_cell.length_b   1.000
_cell.length_c   1.000
_cell.angle_alpha   90.00
_cell.angle_beta   90.00
_cell.angle_gamma   90.00
#
_symmetry.space_group_name_H-M   'P 1'
#
loop_
_entity.id
_entity.type
_entity.pdbx_description
1 polymer ?
#
loop_
_entity_poly.entity_id
_entity_poly.type
_entity_poly.pdbx_seq_one_letter_code
_entity_poly.pdbx_strand_id
1 'polypeptide(L)' 'MSERQEIISKLLEMQKKFMEYEHEHGVDPEEYWMADEGHPLHNYRKEYNELAMKLVDVAHAEKGSHR' A
#
# COMPACT_ATOMS: atom_id res chain seq x y z
N MET A 1 -9.43 -0.12 -17.63
CA MET A 1 -8.32 0.50 -16.88
C MET A 1 -7.08 -0.34 -17.13
N SER A 2 -5.88 0.25 -17.23
CA SER A 2 -4.66 -0.57 -17.30
C SER A 2 -4.33 -1.13 -15.92
N GLU A 3 -3.66 -2.28 -15.85
CA GLU A 3 -3.25 -2.89 -14.57
C GLU A 3 -2.45 -1.90 -13.70
N ARG A 4 -1.56 -1.10 -14.32
CA ARG A 4 -0.87 0.00 -13.65
C ARG A 4 -1.82 0.96 -12.94
N GLN A 5 -2.86 1.39 -13.65
CA GLN A 5 -3.79 2.39 -13.12
C GLN A 5 -4.61 1.84 -11.95
N GLU A 6 -4.98 0.55 -12.01
CA GLU A 6 -5.67 -0.13 -10.90
C GLU A 6 -4.79 -0.24 -9.66
N ILE A 7 -3.50 -0.58 -9.83
CA ILE A 7 -2.55 -0.65 -8.71
C ILE A 7 -2.35 0.74 -8.09
N ILE A 8 -2.17 1.79 -8.91
CA ILE A 8 -2.04 3.17 -8.42
C ILE A 8 -3.29 3.59 -7.64
N SER A 9 -4.49 3.31 -8.16
CA SER A 9 -5.74 3.61 -7.45
C SER A 9 -5.80 2.93 -6.08
N LYS A 10 -5.45 1.64 -5.99
CA LYS A 10 -5.42 0.92 -4.71
C LYS A 10 -4.39 1.49 -3.73
N LEU A 11 -3.18 1.81 -4.19
CA LEU A 11 -2.15 2.42 -3.35
C LEU A 11 -2.61 3.78 -2.79
N LEU A 12 -3.26 4.61 -3.62
CA LEU A 12 -3.80 5.89 -3.18
C LEU A 12 -4.96 5.74 -2.19
N GLU A 13 -5.83 4.76 -2.38
CA GLU A 13 -6.91 4.45 -1.43
C GLU A 13 -6.34 3.99 -0.07
N MET A 14 -5.32 3.13 -0.08
CA MET A 14 -4.63 2.71 1.13
C MET A 14 -3.97 3.89 1.86
N GLN A 15 -3.23 4.73 1.14
CA GLN A 15 -2.62 5.93 1.73
C GLN A 15 -3.65 6.87 2.34
N LYS A 16 -4.80 7.07 1.70
CA LYS A 16 -5.88 7.89 2.25
C LYS A 16 -6.41 7.33 3.56
N LYS A 17 -6.70 6.03 3.61
CA LYS A 17 -7.15 5.37 4.85
C LYS A 17 -6.12 5.48 5.97
N PHE A 18 -4.83 5.35 5.65
CA PHE A 18 -3.76 5.56 6.61
C PHE A 18 -3.75 6.98 7.16
N MET A 19 -3.80 8.00 6.28
CA MET A 19 -3.83 9.41 6.70
C MET A 19 -5.07 9.74 7.53
N GLU A 20 -6.24 9.19 7.16
CA GLU A 20 -7.47 9.33 7.93
C GLU A 20 -7.30 8.76 9.35
N TYR A 21 -6.78 7.54 9.46
CA TYR A 21 -6.49 6.92 10.75
C TYR A 21 -5.47 7.72 11.56
N GLU A 22 -4.36 8.15 10.94
CA GLU A 22 -3.31 8.93 11.59
C GLU A 22 -3.82 10.28 12.09
N HIS A 23 -4.65 10.97 11.32
CA HIS A 23 -5.22 12.24 11.75
C HIS A 23 -6.22 12.10 12.90
N GLU A 24 -6.99 11.01 12.94
CA GLU A 24 -8.01 10.78 13.97
C GLU A 24 -7.43 10.21 15.28
N HIS A 25 -6.44 9.32 15.18
CA HIS A 25 -5.95 8.53 16.32
C HIS A 25 -4.46 8.74 16.63
N GLY A 26 -3.70 9.29 15.68
CA GLY A 26 -2.25 9.10 15.63
C GLY A 26 -1.90 7.70 15.12
N VAL A 27 -0.60 7.41 15.00
CA VAL A 27 -0.10 6.06 14.67
C VAL A 27 1.06 5.74 15.61
N ASP A 28 0.90 4.67 16.39
CA ASP A 28 2.01 4.07 17.11
C ASP A 28 2.82 3.15 16.17
N PRO A 29 4.16 3.11 16.28
CA PRO A 29 4.95 2.10 15.61
C PRO A 29 4.42 0.66 15.77
N GLU A 30 3.94 0.26 16.95
CA GLU A 30 3.40 -1.09 17.17
C GLU A 30 2.17 -1.37 16.30
N GLU A 31 1.27 -0.38 16.13
CA GLU A 31 0.11 -0.50 15.25
C GLU A 31 0.52 -0.64 13.78
N TYR A 32 1.57 0.08 13.36
CA TYR A 32 2.05 0.01 11.98
C TYR A 32 2.76 -1.33 11.66
N TRP A 33 3.40 -1.95 12.65
CA TRP A 33 4.25 -3.12 12.45
C TRP A 33 3.62 -4.45 12.88
N MET A 34 2.78 -4.43 13.93
CA MET A 34 2.30 -5.62 14.64
C MET A 34 0.81 -5.53 15.01
N ALA A 35 0.04 -4.67 14.33
CA ALA A 35 -1.41 -4.60 14.50
C ALA A 35 -2.08 -5.98 14.39
N ASP A 36 -2.96 -6.28 15.34
CA ASP A 36 -3.75 -7.50 15.38
C ASP A 36 -4.87 -7.51 14.33
N GLU A 37 -5.42 -8.71 14.07
CA GLU A 37 -6.56 -8.87 13.17
C GLU A 37 -7.75 -8.02 13.65
N GLY A 38 -8.33 -7.22 12.74
CA GLY A 38 -9.40 -6.27 13.05
C GLY A 38 -8.92 -4.83 13.27
N HIS A 39 -7.61 -4.61 13.43
CA HIS A 39 -7.05 -3.27 13.46
C HIS A 39 -6.96 -2.65 12.05
N PRO A 40 -7.22 -1.33 11.86
CA PRO A 40 -7.16 -0.67 10.55
C PRO A 40 -5.80 -0.79 9.82
N LEU A 41 -4.72 -0.89 10.59
CA LEU A 41 -3.35 -1.06 10.08
C LEU A 41 -2.87 -2.52 10.01
N HIS A 42 -3.74 -3.50 10.29
CA HIS A 42 -3.39 -4.91 10.17
C HIS A 42 -2.92 -5.24 8.76
N ASN A 43 -1.71 -5.81 8.63
CA ASN A 43 -1.03 -6.10 7.37
C ASN A 43 -0.82 -4.91 6.41
N TYR A 44 -1.19 -3.68 6.79
CA TYR A 44 -1.15 -2.51 5.90
C TYR A 44 0.21 -2.34 5.23
N ARG A 45 1.28 -2.35 6.01
CA ARG A 45 2.67 -2.21 5.53
C ARG A 45 3.01 -3.28 4.50
N LYS A 46 2.63 -4.53 4.77
CA LYS A 46 2.95 -5.68 3.91
C LYS A 46 2.21 -5.56 2.58
N GLU A 47 0.90 -5.36 2.62
CA GLU A 47 0.05 -5.23 1.44
C GLU A 47 0.44 -4.03 0.58
N TYR A 48 0.74 -2.89 1.21
CA TYR A 48 1.20 -1.70 0.50
C TYR A 48 2.52 -1.95 -0.22
N ASN A 49 3.48 -2.60 0.46
CA ASN A 49 4.77 -2.94 -0.15
C ASN A 49 4.60 -3.92 -1.31
N GLU A 50 3.80 -4.98 -1.17
CA GLU A 50 3.53 -5.94 -2.23
C GLU A 50 2.93 -5.26 -3.47
N LEU A 51 1.97 -4.35 -3.29
CA LEU A 51 1.38 -3.58 -4.39
C LEU A 51 2.40 -2.61 -5.02
N ALA A 52 3.23 -1.96 -4.22
CA ALA A 52 4.28 -1.06 -4.71
C ALA A 52 5.32 -1.83 -5.54
N MET A 53 5.73 -3.02 -5.09
CA MET A 53 6.64 -3.89 -5.85
C MET A 53 5.99 -4.34 -7.15
N LYS A 54 4.71 -4.71 -7.12
CA LYS A 54 3.97 -5.08 -8.34
C LYS A 54 3.90 -3.91 -9.34
N LEU A 55 3.70 -2.68 -8.86
CA LEU A 55 3.70 -1.49 -9.71
C LEU A 55 5.05 -1.30 -10.42
N VAL A 56 6.15 -1.51 -9.70
CA VAL A 56 7.52 -1.47 -10.24
C VAL A 56 7.69 -2.53 -11.33
N ASP A 57 7.26 -3.77 -11.08
CA ASP A 57 7.36 -4.86 -12.06
C ASP A 57 6.55 -4.56 -13.33
N VAL A 58 5.34 -4.00 -13.20
CA VAL A 58 4.53 -3.53 -14.34
C VAL A 58 5.23 -2.40 -15.09
N ALA A 59 5.92 -1.49 -14.40
CA ALA A 59 6.69 -0.42 -15.04
C ALA A 59 7.88 -0.95 -15.84
N HIS A 60 8.58 -1.96 -15.32
CA HIS A 60 9.65 -2.66 -16.02
C HIS A 60 9.13 -3.38 -17.26
N ALA A 61 8.04 -4.15 -17.13
CA ALA A 61 7.43 -4.88 -18.23
C ALA A 61 7.00 -3.96 -19.39
N GLU A 62 6.38 -2.82 -19.10
CA GLU A 62 5.99 -1.84 -20.12
C GLU A 62 7.18 -1.18 -20.83
N LYS A 63 8.31 -1.03 -20.14
CA LYS A 63 9.54 -0.46 -20.70
C LYS A 63 10.43 -1.50 -21.40
N GLY A 64 10.08 -2.78 -21.30
CA GLY A 64 10.92 -3.88 -21.79
C GLY A 64 12.23 -4.03 -21.02
N SER A 65 12.32 -3.49 -19.81
CA SER A 65 13.49 -3.63 -18.94
C SER A 65 13.24 -4.69 -17.87
N HIS A 66 14.31 -5.26 -17.32
CA HIS A 66 14.24 -6.18 -16.17
C HIS A 66 14.70 -5.44 -14.92
N ARG A 67 14.25 -5.94 -13.77
CA ARG A 67 14.48 -5.36 -12.45
C ARG A 67 15.90 -5.59 -11.94
#